data_AF-Q8F1U2-F1
#
_entry.id   AF-Q8F1U2-F1
#
_cell.length_a   1.000
_cell.length_b   1.000
_cell.length_c   1.000
_cell.angle_alpha   90.00
_cell.angle_beta   90.00
_cell.angle_gamma   90.00
#
_symmetry.space_group_name_H-M   'P 1'
#
loop_
_entity.id
_entity.type
_entity.pdbx_description
1 polymer ?
#
loop_
_entity_poly.entity_id
_entity_poly.type
_entity_poly.pdbx_seq_one_letter_code
_entity_poly.pdbx_strand_id
1 'polypeptide(L)'
;MGKARAKFDPADRSKSIGFVPRKKLFQLYIPYFKSLIEGEKWIRNWYEWWAENEKLFETVLTRSEYLRWKHFPIQEIEKFLKESSVLFRRSYQYVWLDGNCMEFYLNM
;
A
#
# COMPACT_ATOMS: atom_id res chain seq x y z
N MET A 1 -12.19 -53.14 -19.50
CA MET A 1 -12.34 -51.72 -19.89
C MET A 1 -11.40 -50.89 -19.01
N GLY A 2 -10.32 -50.37 -19.60
CA GLY A 2 -9.22 -49.72 -18.88
C GLY A 2 -9.57 -48.31 -18.43
N LYS A 3 -9.30 -47.99 -17.15
CA LYS A 3 -9.33 -46.63 -16.62
C LYS A 3 -8.14 -45.86 -17.21
N ALA A 4 -8.41 -44.84 -18.02
CA ALA A 4 -7.39 -43.93 -18.52
C ALA A 4 -6.70 -43.21 -17.34
N ARG A 5 -5.40 -43.43 -17.18
CA ARG A 5 -4.53 -42.63 -16.31
C ARG A 5 -4.55 -41.20 -16.82
N ALA A 6 -4.95 -40.25 -15.98
CA ALA A 6 -4.73 -38.83 -16.23
C ALA A 6 -3.24 -38.62 -16.47
N LYS A 7 -2.88 -38.17 -17.67
CA LYS A 7 -1.50 -37.83 -18.02
C LYS A 7 -1.12 -36.59 -17.21
N PHE A 8 -0.13 -36.75 -16.34
CA PHE A 8 0.52 -35.62 -15.66
C PHE A 8 1.32 -34.86 -16.71
N ASP A 9 0.83 -33.69 -17.12
CA ASP A 9 1.50 -32.83 -18.08
C ASP A 9 2.52 -31.94 -17.34
N PRO A 10 3.83 -32.08 -17.59
CA PRO A 10 4.86 -31.29 -16.90
C PRO A 10 4.81 -29.80 -17.24
N ALA A 11 4.08 -29.41 -18.29
CA ALA A 11 3.91 -28.01 -18.69
C ALA A 11 3.05 -27.19 -17.73
N ASP A 12 2.27 -27.84 -16.85
CA ASP A 12 1.40 -27.17 -15.87
C ASP A 12 2.20 -26.51 -14.72
N ARG A 13 3.49 -26.83 -14.58
CA ARG A 13 4.38 -26.17 -13.60
C ARG A 13 4.91 -24.81 -14.04
N SER A 14 4.63 -24.37 -15.27
CA SER A 14 5.21 -23.14 -15.83
C SER A 14 4.27 -21.93 -15.88
N LYS A 15 3.09 -21.97 -15.24
CA LYS A 15 2.23 -20.78 -15.11
C LYS A 15 1.67 -20.64 -13.71
N SER A 16 2.48 -20.11 -12.79
CA SER A 16 2.07 -19.14 -11.74
C SER A 16 3.06 -19.09 -10.56
N ILE A 17 4.36 -19.07 -10.83
CA ILE A 17 5.25 -18.40 -9.87
C ILE A 17 4.96 -16.90 -10.00
N GLY A 18 4.31 -16.34 -8.97
CA GLY A 18 4.44 -14.92 -8.65
C GLY A 18 3.33 -13.97 -9.10
N PHE A 19 2.06 -14.27 -8.82
CA PHE A 19 1.07 -13.20 -8.64
C PHE A 19 0.58 -13.22 -7.20
N VAL A 20 1.45 -12.79 -6.29
CA VAL A 20 0.97 -12.22 -5.02
C VAL A 20 0.13 -11.02 -5.48
N PRO A 21 -1.20 -11.00 -5.27
CA PRO A 21 -2.01 -9.87 -5.71
C PRO A 21 -1.36 -8.60 -5.16
N ARG A 22 -1.07 -7.61 -6.01
CA ARG A 22 -0.38 -6.35 -5.67
C ARG A 22 -0.82 -5.75 -4.31
N LYS A 23 -2.10 -5.92 -3.94
CA LYS A 23 -2.66 -5.53 -2.63
C LYS A 23 -2.10 -6.30 -1.42
N LYS A 24 -1.68 -7.58 -1.53
CA LYS A 24 -1.17 -8.40 -0.41
C LYS A 24 0.13 -7.87 0.19
N LEU A 25 0.99 -7.20 -0.58
CA LEU A 25 2.20 -6.59 -0.04
C LEU A 25 1.84 -5.41 0.89
N PHE A 26 0.89 -4.56 0.50
CA PHE A 26 0.40 -3.48 1.36
C PHE A 26 -0.34 -3.98 2.60
N GLN A 27 -0.96 -5.16 2.55
CA GLN A 27 -1.60 -5.76 3.73
C GLN A 27 -0.60 -5.96 4.88
N LEU A 28 0.68 -6.26 4.59
CA LEU A 28 1.71 -6.43 5.62
C LEU A 28 1.99 -5.13 6.39
N TYR A 29 1.69 -3.98 5.79
CA TYR A 29 1.93 -2.67 6.37
C TYR A 29 0.68 -2.06 7.03
N ILE A 30 -0.45 -2.78 7.09
CA ILE A 30 -1.67 -2.33 7.79
C ILE A 30 -1.37 -1.82 9.21
N PRO A 31 -0.60 -2.54 10.06
CA PRO A 31 -0.30 -2.04 11.41
C PRO A 31 0.42 -0.70 11.39
N TYR A 32 1.36 -0.52 10.46
CA TYR A 32 2.12 0.72 10.31
C TYR A 32 1.23 1.87 9.82
N PHE A 33 0.46 1.65 8.77
CA PHE A 33 -0.48 2.64 8.23
C PHE A 33 -1.55 3.04 9.23
N LYS A 34 -2.03 2.08 10.02
CA LYS A 34 -2.94 2.35 11.14
C LYS A 34 -2.27 3.25 12.19
N SER A 35 -1.04 2.93 12.62
CA SER A 35 -0.32 3.78 13.58
C SER A 35 -0.11 5.22 13.07
N LEU A 36 0.08 5.41 11.75
CA LEU A 36 0.16 6.74 11.13
C LEU A 36 -1.18 7.48 11.19
N ILE A 37 -2.29 6.85 10.75
CA ILE A 37 -3.60 7.53 10.69
C ILE A 37 -4.16 7.85 12.08
N GLU A 38 -3.80 7.05 13.09
CA GLU A 38 -4.21 7.22 14.48
C GLU A 38 -3.33 8.22 15.26
N GLY A 39 -2.26 8.75 14.64
CA GLY A 39 -1.39 9.75 15.26
C GLY A 39 -0.33 9.19 16.19
N GLU A 40 -0.11 7.88 16.19
CA GLU A 40 0.99 7.25 16.92
C GLU A 40 2.34 7.50 16.22
N LYS A 41 2.30 7.72 14.90
CA LYS A 41 3.46 8.07 14.08
C LYS A 41 3.22 9.36 13.31
N TRP A 42 4.25 10.18 13.22
CA TRP A 42 4.23 11.46 12.52
C TRP A 42 4.41 11.31 11.02
N ILE A 43 3.94 12.31 10.25
CA ILE A 43 4.16 12.34 8.80
C ILE A 43 5.65 12.37 8.43
N ARG A 44 6.51 12.94 9.28
CA ARG A 44 7.96 12.86 9.10
C ARG A 44 8.44 11.40 9.02
N ASN A 45 7.89 10.55 9.88
CA ASN A 45 8.18 9.11 9.89
C ASN A 45 7.67 8.43 8.61
N TRP A 46 6.63 8.96 7.96
CA TRP A 46 6.17 8.48 6.66
C TRP A 46 7.22 8.73 5.58
N TYR A 47 7.84 9.92 5.52
CA TYR A 47 8.84 10.20 4.48
C TYR A 47 10.13 9.42 4.67
N GLU A 48 10.54 9.21 5.92
CA GLU A 48 11.67 8.34 6.25
C GLU A 48 11.36 6.89 5.81
N TRP A 49 10.20 6.37 6.18
CA TRP A 49 9.77 5.04 5.75
C TRP A 49 9.57 4.95 4.23
N TRP A 50 9.06 6.01 3.59
CA TRP A 50 8.91 6.10 2.14
C TRP A 50 10.27 5.99 1.45
N ALA A 51 11.28 6.73 1.91
CA ALA A 51 12.62 6.69 1.33
C ALA A 51 13.22 5.27 1.35
N GLU A 52 12.96 4.51 2.42
CA GLU A 52 13.39 3.11 2.55
C GLU A 52 12.58 2.14 1.66
N ASN A 53 11.32 2.46 1.37
CA ASN A 53 10.37 1.58 0.70
C ASN A 53 9.94 2.05 -0.71
N GLU A 54 10.53 3.12 -1.24
CA GLU A 54 10.09 3.78 -2.49
C GLU A 54 10.05 2.81 -3.67
N LYS A 55 11.09 1.99 -3.82
CA LYS A 55 11.17 0.97 -4.88
C LYS A 55 10.04 -0.05 -4.80
N LEU A 56 9.58 -0.40 -3.59
CA LEU A 56 8.44 -1.28 -3.41
C LEU A 56 7.18 -0.63 -4.00
N PHE A 57 6.95 0.66 -3.72
CA PHE A 57 5.77 1.37 -4.23
C PHE A 57 5.79 1.50 -5.75
N GLU A 58 6.94 1.79 -6.35
CA GLU A 58 7.06 1.86 -7.83
C GLU A 58 6.72 0.54 -8.51
N THR A 59 6.97 -0.59 -7.85
CA THR A 59 6.66 -1.92 -8.43
C THR A 59 5.19 -2.31 -8.30
N VAL A 60 4.48 -1.75 -7.32
CA VAL A 60 3.12 -2.18 -6.95
C VAL A 60 2.05 -1.19 -7.43
N LEU A 61 2.37 0.10 -7.50
CA LEU A 61 1.43 1.17 -7.84
C LEU A 61 1.62 1.65 -9.27
N THR A 62 0.55 2.11 -9.91
CA THR A 62 0.66 2.93 -11.11
C THR A 62 1.37 4.25 -10.80
N ARG A 63 1.95 4.90 -11.80
CA ARG A 63 2.65 6.19 -11.60
C ARG A 63 1.77 7.23 -10.90
N SER A 64 0.48 7.30 -11.26
CA SER A 64 -0.48 8.21 -10.64
C SER A 64 -0.78 7.87 -9.19
N GLU A 65 -0.96 6.58 -8.87
CA GLU A 65 -1.12 6.14 -7.47
C GLU A 65 0.13 6.42 -6.66
N TYR A 66 1.29 6.05 -7.17
CA TYR A 66 2.58 6.32 -6.54
C TYR A 66 2.73 7.79 -6.17
N LEU A 67 2.45 8.71 -7.10
CA LEU A 67 2.53 10.15 -6.83
C LEU A 67 1.52 10.59 -5.77
N ARG A 68 0.30 10.05 -5.78
CA ARG A 68 -0.68 10.36 -4.72
C ARG A 68 -0.24 9.85 -3.35
N TRP A 69 0.31 8.64 -3.26
CA TRP A 69 0.83 8.13 -1.99
C TRP A 69 2.03 8.95 -1.49
N LYS A 70 2.86 9.48 -2.40
CA LYS A 70 3.98 10.36 -2.05
C LYS A 70 3.53 11.72 -1.53
N HIS A 71 2.55 12.34 -2.18
CA HIS A 71 2.13 13.73 -1.91
C HIS A 71 0.95 13.84 -0.94
N PHE A 72 0.08 12.84 -0.91
CA PHE A 72 -1.16 12.79 -0.11
C PHE A 72 -1.26 11.48 0.69
N PRO A 73 -0.24 11.14 1.50
CA PRO A 73 -0.15 9.83 2.16
C PRO A 73 -1.31 9.55 3.11
N ILE A 74 -1.77 10.55 3.86
CA ILE A 74 -2.88 10.38 4.82
C ILE A 74 -4.17 9.95 4.10
N GLN A 75 -4.47 10.58 2.96
CA GLN A 75 -5.67 10.30 2.17
C GLN A 75 -5.61 8.89 1.56
N GLU A 76 -4.47 8.52 1.00
CA GLU A 76 -4.30 7.21 0.37
C GLU A 76 -4.22 6.08 1.41
N ILE A 77 -3.58 6.31 2.57
CA ILE A 77 -3.59 5.38 3.71
C ILE A 77 -5.02 5.15 4.21
N GLU A 78 -5.78 6.22 4.43
CA GLU A 78 -7.17 6.13 4.89
C GLU A 78 -8.03 5.32 3.92
N LYS A 79 -7.91 5.64 2.63
CA LYS A 79 -8.60 4.92 1.55
C LYS A 79 -8.24 3.44 1.56
N PHE A 80 -6.95 3.12 1.65
CA PHE A 80 -6.46 1.75 1.67
C PHE A 80 -6.98 0.94 2.88
N LEU A 81 -6.99 1.55 4.08
CA LEU A 81 -7.50 0.90 5.29
C LEU A 81 -9.02 0.65 5.20
N LYS A 82 -9.78 1.61 4.65
CA LYS A 82 -11.22 1.45 4.37
C LYS A 82 -11.47 0.32 3.37
N GLU A 83 -10.76 0.30 2.24
CA GLU A 83 -10.86 -0.78 1.24
C GLU A 83 -10.48 -2.15 1.81
N SER A 84 -9.62 -2.17 2.82
CA SER A 84 -9.18 -3.39 3.52
C SER A 84 -10.10 -3.79 4.69
N SER A 85 -11.22 -3.08 4.90
CA SER A 85 -12.14 -3.30 6.03
C SER A 85 -11.45 -3.24 7.40
N VAL A 86 -10.39 -2.43 7.53
CA VAL A 86 -9.66 -2.23 8.78
C VAL A 86 -10.33 -1.09 9.56
N LEU A 87 -10.62 -1.33 10.84
CA LEU A 87 -11.08 -0.29 11.76
C LEU A 87 -9.90 0.55 12.25
N PHE A 88 -10.03 1.87 12.13
CA PHE A 88 -9.06 2.85 12.62
C PHE A 88 -9.76 4.12 13.10
N ARG A 89 -9.11 4.88 13.98
CA ARG A 89 -9.57 6.19 14.44
C ARG A 89 -8.66 7.30 13.95
N ARG A 90 -9.11 8.09 12.99
CA ARG A 90 -8.31 9.20 12.46
C ARG A 90 -7.98 10.24 13.55
N SER A 91 -6.70 10.60 13.64
CA SER A 91 -6.22 11.67 14.52
C SER A 91 -6.58 13.05 13.95
N TYR A 92 -7.04 13.95 14.82
CA TYR A 92 -7.31 15.35 14.49
C TYR A 92 -6.06 16.11 14.04
N GLN A 93 -4.86 15.61 14.39
CA GLN A 93 -3.58 16.21 14.02
C GLN A 93 -3.37 16.32 12.51
N TYR A 94 -4.09 15.55 11.70
CA TYR A 94 -3.88 15.47 10.25
C TYR A 94 -5.12 15.86 9.42
N VAL A 95 -6.12 16.50 10.04
CA VAL A 95 -7.33 16.96 9.32
C VAL A 95 -7.00 18.04 8.29
N TRP A 96 -6.01 18.90 8.57
CA TRP A 96 -5.56 19.95 7.65
C TRP A 96 -4.79 19.41 6.42
N LEU A 97 -4.26 18.17 6.49
CA LEU A 97 -3.59 17.49 5.37
C LEU A 97 -4.57 16.85 4.37
N ASP A 98 -5.88 16.97 4.60
CA ASP A 98 -6.88 16.72 3.56
C ASP A 98 -6.99 17.87 2.56
N GLY A 99 -6.51 19.06 2.95
CA GLY A 99 -6.34 20.21 2.07
C GLY A 99 -5.01 20.13 1.31
N ASN A 100 -4.80 21.05 0.36
CA ASN A 100 -3.71 21.02 -0.61
C ASN A 100 -2.30 21.09 0.06
N CYS A 101 -1.72 19.92 0.38
CA CYS A 101 -0.45 19.74 1.12
C CYS A 101 0.80 20.36 0.47
N MET A 102 0.71 20.75 -0.80
CA MET A 102 1.82 21.29 -1.58
C MET A 102 2.40 22.57 -0.97
N GLU A 103 1.60 23.39 -0.29
CA GLU A 103 2.07 24.66 0.29
C GLU A 103 3.08 24.48 1.43
N PHE A 104 3.06 23.34 2.12
CA PHE A 104 3.94 23.09 3.26
C PHE A 104 5.33 22.58 2.86
N TYR A 105 5.43 21.89 1.72
CA TYR A 105 6.69 21.35 1.19
C TYR A 105 7.48 22.35 0.34
N LEU A 106 6.82 23.35 -0.23
CA LEU A 106 7.47 24.39 -1.04
C LEU A 106 8.03 25.55 -0.20
N ASN A 107 7.77 25.56 1.11
CA ASN A 107 8.20 26.61 2.05
C ASN A 107 9.25 26.15 3.08
N MET A 108 9.88 24.98 2.87
CA MET A 108 11.09 24.54 3.58
C MET A 108 12.26 24.41 2.60
#